data_AF-A0A8C9RT66-F1
#
_entry.id   AF-A0A8C9RT66-F1
#
_cell.length_a   1.000
_cell.length_b   1.000
_cell.length_c   1.000
_cell.angle_alpha   90.00
_cell.angle_beta   90.00
_cell.angle_gamma   90.00
#
_symmetry.space_group_name_H-M   'P 1'
#
loop_
_entity.id
_entity.type
_entity.pdbx_description
1 polymer ?
#
loop_
_entity_poly.entity_id
_entity_poly.type
_entity_poly.pdbx_seq_one_letter_code
_entity_poly.pdbx_strand_id
1 'polypeptide(L)'
;MSGDDCADTADKEHKKEQQKKKKKKKSKRDKTGFKYEEVDPIAKVNALPEEKIQEVRKAIRLFLMSQGPARTLEEAGRRSYLFWDTQPVPKIGETVTSHCCVVPDPSSVREEPLSLPPGFAWDSLDLEHPDSLKELHVLLSENYEEDDDGGFRLAYGPQFLLWALRPPGWLPQWHCGVRVDSSRKLVGFIGAVPVDVRVYDTQKKMAEVKLLCVHKKLRKKRLAPVLIREITRRAHLEGVFQGVYAAGVVLPKPVATCRFWHRYLNPRKLIEVKFSHLNKNMTVQRALKLYRLPETPKTPGLRPMTREDVPAVHLLLRHYLEQFQLVPVLSAEEVEHWLLPREDIISTYVVESAGGSVTDFVSFVTLPSSILNHPVHRSIKAAYSFYTVHTRTSLEDLVEDALILAKAEHFDVFSALDLMENKTFLENRKFVAGDDHLHYYLYNWKCPSLRSEKVSGFLLKIA
;
A
#
# COMPACT_ATOMS: atom_id res chain seq x y z
N MET A 1 -8.23 52.31 72.18
CA MET A 1 -8.53 51.19 73.10
C MET A 1 -8.87 50.00 72.21
N SER A 2 -7.88 49.16 71.86
CA SER A 2 -7.50 47.89 72.53
C SER A 2 -8.58 46.80 72.38
N GLY A 3 -8.32 45.57 71.92
CA GLY A 3 -7.09 44.85 71.54
C GLY A 3 -7.44 43.39 71.18
N ASP A 4 -6.52 42.71 70.48
CA ASP A 4 -6.17 41.27 70.42
C ASP A 4 -7.28 40.21 70.10
N ASP A 5 -7.07 39.04 69.48
CA ASP A 5 -5.89 38.27 69.06
C ASP A 5 -6.39 37.11 68.16
N CYS A 6 -5.59 36.66 67.18
CA CYS A 6 -5.49 35.26 66.66
C CYS A 6 -5.03 35.21 65.19
N ALA A 7 -3.72 35.29 64.99
CA ALA A 7 -3.05 34.93 63.75
C ALA A 7 -1.69 34.27 64.06
N ASP A 8 -1.61 33.01 64.52
CA ASP A 8 -0.29 32.34 64.60
C ASP A 8 -0.25 30.81 64.82
N THR A 9 -1.01 29.98 64.07
CA THR A 9 -0.84 28.51 64.20
C THR A 9 -0.84 27.67 62.92
N ALA A 10 -1.36 28.12 61.78
CA ALA A 10 -1.42 27.27 60.57
C ALA A 10 -0.16 27.33 59.68
N ASP A 11 0.65 28.39 59.75
CA ASP A 11 1.75 28.64 58.81
C ASP A 11 3.13 28.07 59.27
N LYS A 12 3.17 27.50 60.48
CA LYS A 12 4.38 26.91 61.09
C LYS A 12 4.54 25.40 60.84
N GLU A 13 3.49 24.69 60.42
CA GLU A 13 3.59 23.25 60.11
C GLU A 13 4.07 22.96 58.68
N HIS A 14 3.69 23.78 57.69
CA HIS A 14 4.11 23.56 56.30
C HIS A 14 5.61 23.83 56.02
N LYS A 15 6.27 24.71 56.79
CA LYS A 15 7.72 24.99 56.65
C LYS A 15 8.62 23.93 57.30
N LYS A 16 8.15 23.17 58.31
CA LYS A 16 8.93 22.12 58.98
C LYS A 16 9.04 20.83 58.14
N GLU A 17 8.07 20.54 57.29
CA GLU A 17 8.10 19.35 56.41
C GLU A 17 9.01 19.55 55.18
N GLN A 18 9.11 20.77 54.66
CA GLN A 18 9.96 21.09 53.50
C GLN A 18 11.46 21.10 53.84
N GLN A 19 11.86 21.39 55.08
CA GLN A 19 13.28 21.33 55.49
C GLN A 19 13.77 19.91 55.81
N LYS A 20 12.91 18.99 56.28
CA LYS A 20 13.30 17.59 56.54
C LYS A 20 13.52 16.77 55.25
N LYS A 21 12.78 17.06 54.16
CA LYS A 21 13.02 16.40 52.85
C LYS A 21 14.25 16.95 52.11
N LYS A 22 14.65 18.20 52.34
CA LYS A 22 15.91 18.77 51.80
C LYS A 22 17.17 18.29 52.53
N LYS A 23 17.10 17.95 53.83
CA LYS A 23 18.25 17.40 54.59
C LYS A 23 18.53 15.91 54.35
N LYS A 24 17.52 15.09 53.99
CA LYS A 24 17.73 13.67 53.61
C LYS A 24 18.30 13.46 52.20
N LYS A 25 18.28 14.49 51.34
CA LYS A 25 18.86 14.45 49.98
C LYS A 25 20.32 14.94 49.91
N LYS A 26 20.93 15.32 51.04
CA LYS A 26 22.27 15.93 51.11
C LYS A 26 23.35 15.12 51.86
N SER A 27 23.10 13.86 52.24
CA SER A 27 24.08 13.03 52.99
C SER A 27 24.33 11.61 52.44
N LYS A 28 24.20 11.43 51.11
CA LYS A 28 24.71 10.23 50.40
C LYS A 28 25.41 10.58 49.08
N ARG A 29 25.93 11.82 49.00
CA ARG A 29 26.93 12.26 48.02
C ARG A 29 28.17 12.59 48.84
N ASP A 30 29.10 11.63 48.90
CA ASP A 30 30.53 11.77 49.22
C ASP A 30 31.02 10.47 49.88
N LYS A 31 31.37 9.51 49.01
CA LYS A 31 32.46 8.52 49.16
C LYS A 31 32.39 7.51 48.02
N THR A 32 32.75 7.96 46.82
CA THR A 32 33.53 7.23 45.81
C THR A 32 33.82 8.23 44.70
N GLY A 33 35.07 8.68 44.64
CA GLY A 33 35.50 9.62 43.61
C GLY A 33 35.46 8.97 42.24
N PHE A 34 34.66 9.51 41.33
CA PHE A 34 34.86 9.39 39.89
C PHE A 34 34.49 10.73 39.27
N LYS A 35 35.48 11.37 38.63
CA LYS A 35 35.30 12.56 37.79
C LYS A 35 34.36 12.18 36.65
N TYR A 36 33.29 12.95 36.44
CA TYR A 36 32.54 12.89 35.19
C TYR A 36 33.30 13.69 34.14
N GLU A 37 33.99 13.00 33.24
CA GLU A 37 34.31 13.55 31.93
C GLU A 37 33.02 13.50 31.09
N GLU A 38 32.58 14.64 30.56
CA GLU A 38 31.67 14.65 29.41
C GLU A 38 32.43 14.03 28.23
N VAL A 39 32.21 12.74 28.01
CA VAL A 39 32.76 12.06 26.85
C VAL A 39 31.69 11.96 25.79
N ASP A 40 31.92 12.66 24.67
CA ASP A 40 31.16 12.54 23.44
C ASP A 40 31.01 11.04 23.07
N PRO A 41 29.78 10.50 22.97
CA PRO A 41 29.55 9.11 22.58
C PRO A 41 30.21 8.76 21.24
N ILE A 42 30.36 9.73 20.34
CA ILE A 42 30.98 9.57 19.03
C ILE A 42 32.51 9.39 19.17
N ALA A 43 33.13 10.12 20.11
CA ALA A 43 34.57 10.01 20.38
C ALA A 43 34.97 8.64 20.95
N LYS A 44 34.12 8.01 21.77
CA LYS A 44 34.35 6.65 22.29
C LYS A 44 34.21 5.56 21.23
N VAL A 45 33.33 5.75 20.24
CA VAL A 45 33.18 4.79 19.13
C VAL A 45 34.37 4.87 18.18
N ASN A 46 34.90 6.07 17.93
CA ASN A 46 36.08 6.27 17.07
C ASN A 46 37.42 5.94 17.76
N ALA A 47 37.43 5.76 19.08
CA ALA A 47 38.61 5.34 19.85
C ALA A 47 38.73 3.81 20.01
N LEU A 48 37.82 3.03 19.43
CA LEU A 48 37.88 1.57 19.44
C LEU A 48 38.84 1.06 18.35
N PRO A 49 39.52 -0.08 18.57
CA PRO A 49 40.30 -0.74 17.51
C PRO A 49 39.42 -0.98 16.27
N GLU A 50 40.00 -0.86 15.06
CA GLU A 50 39.26 -0.94 13.79
C GLU A 50 38.41 -2.22 13.68
N GLU A 51 38.89 -3.34 14.24
CA GLU A 51 38.14 -4.60 14.32
C GLU A 51 36.85 -4.48 15.17
N LYS A 52 36.89 -3.78 16.31
CA LYS A 52 35.70 -3.54 17.15
C LYS A 52 34.77 -2.51 16.53
N ILE A 53 35.28 -1.50 15.82
CA ILE A 53 34.45 -0.58 15.04
C ILE A 53 33.74 -1.35 13.92
N GLN A 54 34.44 -2.26 13.25
CA GLN A 54 33.83 -3.14 12.25
C GLN A 54 32.81 -4.09 12.87
N GLU A 55 33.05 -4.66 14.06
CA GLU A 55 32.07 -5.48 14.78
C GLU A 55 30.84 -4.67 15.21
N VAL A 56 31.01 -3.45 15.71
CA VAL A 56 29.91 -2.54 16.06
C VAL A 56 29.13 -2.13 14.81
N ARG A 57 29.81 -1.79 13.70
CA ARG A 57 29.16 -1.52 12.41
C ARG A 57 28.44 -2.76 11.88
N LYS A 58 29.02 -3.95 12.05
CA LYS A 58 28.42 -5.23 11.65
C LYS A 58 27.21 -5.55 12.52
N ALA A 59 27.26 -5.28 13.83
CA ALA A 59 26.17 -5.45 14.77
C ALA A 59 25.04 -4.43 14.55
N ILE A 60 25.36 -3.16 14.28
CA ILE A 60 24.39 -2.13 13.86
C ILE A 60 23.77 -2.54 12.52
N ARG A 61 24.56 -3.00 11.55
CA ARG A 61 24.05 -3.51 10.28
C ARG A 61 23.16 -4.74 10.51
N LEU A 62 23.54 -5.66 11.39
CA LEU A 62 22.74 -6.85 11.74
C LEU A 62 21.43 -6.45 12.44
N PHE A 63 21.47 -5.43 13.31
CA PHE A 63 20.32 -4.88 14.03
C PHE A 63 19.37 -4.13 13.08
N LEU A 64 19.90 -3.31 12.17
CA LEU A 64 19.12 -2.65 11.10
C LEU A 64 18.54 -3.68 10.11
N MET A 65 19.22 -4.79 9.88
CA MET A 65 18.71 -5.94 9.11
C MET A 65 17.68 -6.78 9.88
N SER A 66 17.63 -6.66 11.22
CA SER A 66 16.68 -7.37 12.09
C SER A 66 15.32 -6.67 12.19
N GLN A 67 15.26 -5.38 11.87
CA GLN A 67 14.01 -4.62 11.79
C GLN A 67 13.32 -4.98 10.48
N GLY A 68 12.03 -5.36 10.55
CA GLY A 68 11.17 -5.63 9.38
C GLY A 68 11.16 -4.46 8.39
N PRO A 69 10.56 -4.56 7.20
CA PRO A 69 10.66 -3.53 6.16
C PRO A 69 10.29 -2.12 6.65
N ALA A 70 10.91 -1.07 6.08
CA ALA A 70 10.66 0.32 6.50
C ALA A 70 9.25 0.76 6.12
N ARG A 71 8.58 1.50 7.00
CA ARG A 71 7.24 2.04 6.73
C ARG A 71 7.20 3.55 6.60
N THR A 72 8.20 4.22 7.13
CA THR A 72 8.33 5.67 7.04
C THR A 72 9.58 6.05 6.27
N LEU A 73 9.58 7.24 5.66
CA LEU A 73 10.76 7.79 5.00
C LEU A 73 11.93 7.99 5.98
N GLU A 74 11.64 8.27 7.26
CA GLU A 74 12.64 8.41 8.32
C GLU A 74 13.33 7.07 8.61
N GLU A 75 12.57 5.99 8.80
CA GLU A 75 13.13 4.65 8.95
C GLU A 75 13.92 4.22 7.71
N ALA A 76 13.40 4.53 6.52
CA ALA A 76 14.06 4.22 5.26
C ALA A 76 15.39 4.95 5.10
N GLY A 77 15.48 6.22 5.51
CA GLY A 77 16.71 7.01 5.48
C GLY A 77 17.83 6.46 6.39
N ARG A 78 17.49 5.65 7.40
CA ARG A 78 18.47 5.00 8.30
C ARG A 78 18.95 3.65 7.80
N ARG A 79 18.44 3.15 6.67
CA ARG A 79 18.71 1.81 6.15
C ARG A 79 19.64 1.82 4.94
N SER A 80 20.33 0.70 4.74
CA SER A 80 21.10 0.42 3.53
C SER A 80 20.34 -0.56 2.65
N TYR A 81 20.25 -0.27 1.35
CA TYR A 81 19.45 -1.03 0.40
C TYR A 81 20.33 -1.70 -0.66
N LEU A 82 21.13 -2.69 -0.25
CA LEU A 82 22.11 -3.38 -1.11
C LEU A 82 21.60 -3.77 -2.51
N PHE A 83 20.34 -4.21 -2.63
CA PHE A 83 19.74 -4.50 -3.93
C PHE A 83 19.37 -3.24 -4.70
N TRP A 84 18.53 -2.36 -4.12
CA TRP A 84 18.03 -1.14 -4.77
C TRP A 84 19.14 -0.12 -5.08
N ASP A 85 20.25 -0.17 -4.35
CA ASP A 85 21.45 0.62 -4.63
C ASP A 85 22.04 0.28 -6.01
N THR A 86 21.85 -0.95 -6.49
CA THR A 86 22.26 -1.40 -7.83
C THR A 86 21.21 -1.18 -8.93
N GLN A 87 20.00 -0.76 -8.57
CA GLN A 87 18.90 -0.60 -9.52
C GLN A 87 18.83 0.84 -10.07
N PRO A 88 18.32 1.04 -11.31
CA PRO A 88 18.13 2.34 -11.93
C PRO A 88 16.90 3.04 -11.33
N VAL A 89 17.00 3.43 -10.06
CA VAL A 89 15.99 4.18 -9.32
C VAL A 89 16.67 5.32 -8.55
N PRO A 90 15.98 6.47 -8.34
CA PRO A 90 16.49 7.53 -7.48
C PRO A 90 16.79 7.03 -6.06
N LYS A 91 17.83 7.58 -5.44
CA LYS A 91 18.19 7.19 -4.06
C LYS A 91 17.39 7.98 -3.03
N ILE A 92 17.31 7.44 -1.81
CA ILE A 92 16.70 8.18 -0.69
C ILE A 92 17.54 9.42 -0.39
N GLY A 93 16.89 10.57 -0.27
CA GLY A 93 17.55 11.87 -0.08
C GLY A 93 17.94 12.59 -1.39
N GLU A 94 17.91 11.92 -2.54
CA GLU A 94 18.10 12.57 -3.84
C GLU A 94 16.93 13.52 -4.13
N THR A 95 17.27 14.75 -4.53
CA THR A 95 16.31 15.73 -5.05
C THR A 95 16.31 15.62 -6.57
N VAL A 96 15.16 15.23 -7.12
CA VAL A 96 14.99 15.00 -8.56
C VAL A 96 14.16 16.15 -9.14
N THR A 97 14.74 16.89 -10.08
CA THR A 97 14.08 17.99 -10.81
C THR A 97 13.92 17.70 -12.30
N SER A 98 14.59 16.66 -12.82
CA SER A 98 14.55 16.27 -14.23
C SER A 98 13.45 15.26 -14.52
N HIS A 99 13.01 15.21 -15.78
CA HIS A 99 12.04 14.25 -16.31
C HIS A 99 12.71 13.38 -17.38
N CYS A 100 13.35 12.28 -16.98
CA CYS A 100 14.14 11.46 -17.90
C CYS A 100 14.39 10.04 -17.37
N CYS A 101 14.89 9.15 -18.24
CA CYS A 101 15.34 7.82 -17.82
C CYS A 101 16.54 7.93 -16.86
N VAL A 102 16.65 7.00 -15.91
CA VAL A 102 17.78 6.97 -14.96
C VAL A 102 19.05 6.49 -15.66
N VAL A 103 18.91 5.49 -16.51
CA VAL A 103 19.94 4.97 -17.40
C VAL A 103 19.40 4.91 -18.83
N PRO A 104 20.24 5.07 -19.87
CA PRO A 104 19.82 4.88 -21.25
C PRO A 104 19.40 3.43 -21.49
N ASP A 105 18.57 3.22 -22.50
CA ASP A 105 18.15 1.89 -22.90
C ASP A 105 19.38 1.07 -23.35
N PRO A 106 19.50 -0.19 -22.90
CA PRO A 106 20.66 -1.02 -23.22
C PRO A 106 20.73 -1.33 -24.72
N SER A 107 21.93 -1.31 -25.29
CA SER A 107 22.16 -1.69 -26.70
C SER A 107 21.94 -3.18 -26.97
N SER A 108 22.01 -4.02 -25.93
CA SER A 108 21.80 -5.45 -26.00
C SER A 108 21.19 -5.96 -24.70
N VAL A 109 20.22 -6.87 -24.81
CA VAL A 109 19.54 -7.49 -23.67
C VAL A 109 19.98 -8.96 -23.59
N ARG A 110 20.22 -9.45 -22.37
CA ARG A 110 20.57 -10.86 -22.14
C ARG A 110 19.39 -11.76 -22.53
N GLU A 111 19.60 -12.64 -23.51
CA GLU A 111 18.59 -13.60 -23.99
C GLU A 111 18.32 -14.75 -23.02
N GLU A 112 19.37 -15.24 -22.35
CA GLU A 112 19.25 -16.36 -21.42
C GLU A 112 18.67 -15.94 -20.05
N PRO A 113 17.83 -16.77 -19.42
CA PRO A 113 17.37 -16.54 -18.06
C PRO A 113 18.52 -16.40 -17.06
N LEU A 114 18.24 -15.70 -15.95
CA LEU A 114 19.20 -15.63 -14.84
C LEU A 114 19.38 -16.99 -14.17
N SER A 115 20.58 -17.27 -13.69
CA SER A 115 20.86 -18.53 -12.97
C SER A 115 20.13 -18.56 -11.63
N LEU A 116 19.41 -19.64 -11.38
CA LEU A 116 18.85 -19.97 -10.07
C LEU A 116 19.80 -20.90 -9.30
N PRO A 117 19.72 -20.95 -7.96
CA PRO A 117 20.41 -21.97 -7.19
C PRO A 117 20.00 -23.39 -7.63
N PRO A 118 20.88 -24.40 -7.51
CA PRO A 118 20.55 -25.78 -7.84
C PRO A 118 19.28 -26.27 -7.13
N GLY A 119 18.41 -26.99 -7.84
CA GLY A 119 17.14 -27.49 -7.32
C GLY A 119 15.96 -26.54 -7.52
N PHE A 120 16.15 -25.42 -8.23
CA PHE A 120 15.09 -24.52 -8.64
C PHE A 120 15.12 -24.28 -10.15
N ALA A 121 13.94 -24.20 -10.75
CA ALA A 121 13.75 -23.86 -12.16
C ALA A 121 12.78 -22.70 -12.32
N TRP A 122 13.01 -21.92 -13.38
CA TRP A 122 12.05 -20.95 -13.87
C TRP A 122 10.85 -21.67 -14.48
N ASP A 123 9.69 -21.07 -14.30
CA ASP A 123 8.45 -21.48 -14.95
C ASP A 123 7.73 -20.23 -15.46
N SER A 124 7.16 -20.29 -16.65
CA SER A 124 6.26 -19.25 -17.15
C SER A 124 4.85 -19.78 -16.99
N LEU A 125 4.14 -19.26 -16.00
CA LEU A 125 2.84 -19.79 -15.62
C LEU A 125 1.81 -19.44 -16.68
N ASP A 126 1.33 -20.45 -17.40
CA ASP A 126 0.16 -20.30 -18.25
C ASP A 126 -1.11 -20.31 -17.39
N LEU A 127 -1.68 -19.12 -17.20
CA LEU A 127 -2.90 -18.94 -16.41
C LEU A 127 -4.17 -19.36 -17.16
N GLU A 128 -4.10 -19.73 -18.44
CA GLU A 128 -5.20 -20.41 -19.13
C GLU A 128 -5.40 -21.82 -18.59
N HIS A 129 -4.32 -22.46 -18.13
CA HIS A 129 -4.38 -23.78 -17.55
C HIS A 129 -4.93 -23.72 -16.10
N PRO A 130 -6.03 -24.40 -15.77
CA PRO A 130 -6.67 -24.32 -14.45
C PRO A 130 -5.74 -24.70 -13.28
N ASP A 131 -4.84 -25.64 -13.51
CA ASP A 131 -3.88 -26.11 -12.50
C ASP A 131 -2.86 -25.02 -12.13
N SER A 132 -2.27 -24.35 -13.13
CA SER A 132 -1.33 -23.24 -12.91
C SER A 132 -1.98 -22.10 -12.13
N LEU A 133 -3.22 -21.76 -12.49
CA LEU A 133 -4.00 -20.72 -11.79
C LEU A 133 -4.28 -21.12 -10.34
N LYS A 134 -4.65 -22.38 -10.11
CA LYS A 134 -4.89 -22.93 -8.77
C LYS A 134 -3.62 -22.91 -7.92
N GLU A 135 -2.48 -23.29 -8.48
CA GLU A 135 -1.19 -23.24 -7.79
C GLU A 135 -0.78 -21.82 -7.41
N LEU A 136 -0.97 -20.85 -8.32
CA LEU A 136 -0.73 -19.44 -8.03
C LEU A 136 -1.65 -18.94 -6.92
N HIS A 137 -2.94 -19.26 -7.00
CA HIS A 137 -3.92 -18.92 -5.95
C HIS A 137 -3.50 -19.49 -4.58
N VAL A 138 -3.04 -20.74 -4.52
CA VAL A 138 -2.55 -21.37 -3.28
C VAL A 138 -1.29 -20.67 -2.77
N LEU A 139 -0.31 -20.38 -3.64
CA LEU A 139 0.92 -19.68 -3.24
C LEU A 139 0.58 -18.34 -2.58
N LEU A 140 -0.27 -17.53 -3.22
CA LEU A 140 -0.65 -16.20 -2.72
C LEU A 140 -1.45 -16.30 -1.42
N SER A 141 -2.45 -17.19 -1.37
CA SER A 141 -3.33 -17.37 -0.20
C SER A 141 -2.60 -17.89 1.04
N GLU A 142 -1.40 -18.45 0.90
CA GLU A 142 -0.59 -18.93 2.02
C GLU A 142 0.59 -18.00 2.36
N ASN A 143 1.09 -17.23 1.38
CA ASN A 143 2.41 -16.59 1.47
C ASN A 143 2.46 -15.11 1.04
N TYR A 144 1.35 -14.48 0.64
CA TYR A 144 1.35 -13.08 0.21
C TYR A 144 1.34 -12.10 1.40
N GLU A 145 0.38 -11.18 1.44
CA GLU A 145 0.23 -10.15 2.47
C GLU A 145 -0.58 -10.66 3.65
N GLU A 146 0.00 -10.49 4.84
CA GLU A 146 -0.66 -10.60 6.14
C GLU A 146 -0.58 -9.22 6.80
N ASP A 147 -1.60 -8.84 7.55
CA ASP A 147 -1.50 -7.71 8.45
C ASP A 147 -0.46 -7.98 9.55
N ASP A 148 -0.05 -6.91 10.23
CA ASP A 148 1.02 -6.97 11.25
C ASP A 148 0.71 -7.88 12.42
N ASP A 149 -0.57 -7.89 12.80
CA ASP A 149 -1.09 -8.70 13.89
C ASP A 149 -1.35 -10.15 13.45
N GLY A 150 -1.22 -10.45 12.14
CA GLY A 150 -1.47 -11.76 11.54
C GLY A 150 -2.93 -12.22 11.67
N GLY A 151 -3.88 -11.29 11.80
CA GLY A 151 -5.32 -11.54 11.88
C GLY A 151 -6.00 -11.67 10.51
N PHE A 152 -5.45 -11.06 9.47
CA PHE A 152 -6.03 -10.99 8.13
C PHE A 152 -5.02 -11.33 7.05
N ARG A 153 -5.50 -12.02 6.00
CA ARG A 153 -4.70 -12.29 4.80
C ARG A 153 -5.51 -12.02 3.55
N LEU A 154 -4.93 -11.33 2.58
CA LEU A 154 -5.59 -11.12 1.29
C LEU A 154 -5.84 -12.47 0.58
N ALA A 155 -7.04 -12.63 0.05
CA ALA A 155 -7.52 -13.89 -0.52
C ALA A 155 -7.98 -13.70 -1.96
N TYR A 156 -7.06 -13.36 -2.86
CA TYR A 156 -7.37 -13.17 -4.28
C TYR A 156 -7.97 -14.43 -4.91
N GLY A 157 -9.22 -14.35 -5.36
CA GLY A 157 -9.87 -15.46 -6.06
C GLY A 157 -9.24 -15.73 -7.43
N PRO A 158 -9.36 -16.96 -7.98
CA PRO A 158 -8.80 -17.30 -9.30
C PRO A 158 -9.24 -16.36 -10.42
N GLN A 159 -10.53 -15.98 -10.46
CA GLN A 159 -11.04 -15.07 -11.48
C GLN A 159 -10.50 -13.64 -11.33
N PHE A 160 -10.27 -13.20 -10.10
CA PHE A 160 -9.59 -11.93 -9.83
C PHE A 160 -8.15 -11.94 -10.36
N LEU A 161 -7.41 -13.04 -10.17
CA LEU A 161 -6.04 -13.17 -10.69
C LEU A 161 -6.01 -13.10 -12.22
N LEU A 162 -6.96 -13.74 -12.90
CA LEU A 162 -7.11 -13.61 -14.36
C LEU A 162 -7.40 -12.16 -14.77
N TRP A 163 -8.34 -11.50 -14.11
CA TRP A 163 -8.65 -10.09 -14.36
C TRP A 163 -7.42 -9.18 -14.15
N ALA A 164 -6.65 -9.41 -13.10
CA ALA A 164 -5.49 -8.58 -12.76
C ALA A 164 -4.25 -8.84 -13.64
N LEU A 165 -4.05 -10.07 -14.12
CA LEU A 165 -2.84 -10.50 -14.81
C LEU A 165 -3.01 -10.67 -16.34
N ARG A 166 -4.25 -10.60 -16.84
CA ARG A 166 -4.55 -10.75 -18.28
C ARG A 166 -5.35 -9.58 -18.87
N PRO A 167 -4.93 -8.31 -18.70
CA PRO A 167 -5.50 -7.21 -19.47
C PRO A 167 -5.11 -7.31 -20.96
N PRO A 168 -5.76 -6.55 -21.85
CA PRO A 168 -5.37 -6.47 -23.26
C PRO A 168 -3.85 -6.28 -23.45
N GLY A 169 -3.25 -7.07 -24.33
CA GLY A 169 -1.81 -7.05 -24.59
C GLY A 169 -0.93 -7.80 -23.58
N TRP A 170 -1.51 -8.48 -22.58
CA TRP A 170 -0.74 -9.29 -21.62
C TRP A 170 0.18 -10.32 -22.31
N LEU A 171 1.29 -10.63 -21.64
CA LEU A 171 2.34 -11.49 -22.16
C LEU A 171 2.56 -12.69 -21.22
N PRO A 172 2.41 -13.95 -21.68
CA PRO A 172 2.60 -15.14 -20.83
C PRO A 172 3.98 -15.20 -20.16
N GLN A 173 5.01 -14.76 -20.87
CA GLN A 173 6.37 -14.69 -20.35
C GLN A 173 6.52 -13.70 -19.19
N TRP A 174 5.59 -12.77 -18.98
CA TRP A 174 5.61 -11.86 -17.83
C TRP A 174 4.98 -12.44 -16.56
N HIS A 175 4.49 -13.68 -16.60
CA HIS A 175 4.03 -14.43 -15.42
C HIS A 175 5.13 -15.37 -14.93
N CYS A 176 6.10 -14.80 -14.22
CA CYS A 176 7.35 -15.47 -13.86
C CYS A 176 7.22 -16.23 -12.53
N GLY A 177 7.20 -17.56 -12.60
CA GLY A 177 7.21 -18.49 -11.47
C GLY A 177 8.58 -19.10 -11.19
N VAL A 178 8.79 -19.53 -9.94
CA VAL A 178 9.94 -20.35 -9.54
C VAL A 178 9.42 -21.63 -8.91
N ARG A 179 9.88 -22.77 -9.42
CA ARG A 179 9.54 -24.10 -8.90
C ARG A 179 10.74 -24.79 -8.28
N VAL A 180 10.47 -25.70 -7.35
CA VAL A 180 11.46 -26.66 -6.86
C VAL A 180 11.52 -27.83 -7.83
N ASP A 181 12.70 -28.21 -8.31
CA ASP A 181 12.87 -29.25 -9.34
C ASP A 181 12.31 -30.61 -8.92
N SER A 182 12.61 -31.02 -7.68
CA SER A 182 12.26 -32.35 -7.17
C SER A 182 10.77 -32.56 -6.93
N SER A 183 10.03 -31.51 -6.54
CA SER A 183 8.62 -31.60 -6.16
C SER A 183 7.68 -30.88 -7.13
N ARG A 184 8.23 -30.12 -8.08
CA ARG A 184 7.50 -29.20 -8.97
C ARG A 184 6.66 -28.15 -8.24
N LYS A 185 6.82 -28.00 -6.92
CA LYS A 185 6.07 -27.04 -6.11
C LYS A 185 6.45 -25.61 -6.49
N LEU A 186 5.43 -24.77 -6.75
CA LEU A 186 5.59 -23.33 -6.94
C LEU A 186 5.96 -22.65 -5.61
N VAL A 187 7.06 -21.90 -5.60
CA VAL A 187 7.62 -21.29 -4.38
C VAL A 187 7.97 -19.81 -4.52
N GLY A 188 7.84 -19.25 -5.71
CA GLY A 188 7.96 -17.82 -5.96
C GLY A 188 7.18 -17.40 -7.20
N PHE A 189 6.71 -16.17 -7.21
CA PHE A 189 5.98 -15.58 -8.34
C PHE A 189 6.25 -14.08 -8.43
N ILE A 190 6.29 -13.55 -9.65
CA ILE A 190 6.20 -12.13 -9.94
C ILE A 190 5.48 -11.99 -11.29
N GLY A 191 4.46 -11.13 -11.34
CA GLY A 191 3.72 -10.82 -12.56
C GLY A 191 4.05 -9.43 -13.08
N ALA A 192 3.91 -9.23 -14.38
CA ALA A 192 3.78 -7.90 -14.96
C ALA A 192 2.71 -7.87 -16.05
N VAL A 193 2.14 -6.69 -16.28
CA VAL A 193 1.21 -6.41 -17.40
C VAL A 193 1.65 -5.13 -18.12
N PRO A 194 1.41 -5.00 -19.44
CA PRO A 194 1.70 -3.75 -20.13
C PRO A 194 0.74 -2.67 -19.69
N VAL A 195 1.25 -1.44 -19.58
CA VAL A 195 0.42 -0.26 -19.34
C VAL A 195 1.08 0.95 -19.99
N ASP A 196 0.29 1.77 -20.68
CA ASP A 196 0.74 3.09 -21.08
C ASP A 196 0.52 4.06 -19.93
N VAL A 197 1.60 4.73 -19.49
CA VAL A 197 1.56 5.64 -18.34
C VAL A 197 2.03 7.01 -18.79
N ARG A 198 1.23 8.03 -18.48
CA ARG A 198 1.63 9.43 -18.59
C ARG A 198 2.14 9.91 -17.24
N VAL A 199 3.40 10.32 -17.22
CA VAL A 199 4.11 10.89 -16.07
C VAL A 199 4.45 12.34 -16.42
N TYR A 200 3.75 13.28 -15.79
CA TYR A 200 3.66 14.70 -16.19
C TYR A 200 3.24 14.82 -17.66
N ASP A 201 4.15 15.29 -18.52
CA ASP A 201 3.92 15.54 -19.95
C ASP A 201 4.47 14.41 -20.83
N THR A 202 5.08 13.37 -20.24
CA THR A 202 5.66 12.25 -21.00
C THR A 202 4.81 10.99 -20.87
N GLN A 203 4.38 10.45 -22.01
CA GLN A 203 3.77 9.13 -22.09
C GLN A 203 4.83 8.07 -22.40
N LYS A 204 4.79 6.95 -21.68
CA LYS A 204 5.68 5.81 -21.86
C LYS A 204 4.91 4.51 -21.70
N LYS A 205 5.24 3.54 -22.55
CA LYS A 205 4.86 2.14 -22.32
C LYS A 205 5.71 1.57 -21.20
N MET A 206 5.07 1.07 -20.16
CA MET A 206 5.71 0.54 -18.96
C MET A 206 5.23 -0.89 -18.66
N ALA A 207 6.00 -1.61 -17.87
CA ALA A 207 5.55 -2.84 -17.23
C ALA A 207 5.00 -2.52 -15.83
N GLU A 208 3.70 -2.73 -15.60
CA GLU A 208 3.13 -2.68 -14.26
C GLU A 208 3.42 -3.99 -13.53
N VAL A 209 4.30 -3.95 -12.53
CA VAL A 209 4.68 -5.13 -11.75
C VAL A 209 3.64 -5.39 -10.65
N LYS A 210 3.17 -6.63 -10.57
CA LYS A 210 2.11 -7.06 -9.64
C LYS A 210 2.49 -8.36 -8.93
N LEU A 211 1.95 -8.57 -7.73
CA LEU A 211 1.90 -9.87 -7.05
C LEU A 211 3.26 -10.56 -6.79
N LEU A 212 4.32 -9.80 -6.49
CA LEU A 212 5.60 -10.38 -6.06
C LEU A 212 5.39 -11.19 -4.77
N CYS A 213 5.58 -12.51 -4.85
CA CYS A 213 5.40 -13.41 -3.72
C CYS A 213 6.57 -14.38 -3.60
N VAL A 214 7.08 -14.54 -2.38
CA VAL A 214 8.05 -15.58 -2.04
C VAL A 214 7.51 -16.41 -0.91
N HIS A 215 7.50 -17.74 -1.10
CA HIS A 215 7.08 -18.70 -0.10
C HIS A 215 7.80 -18.45 1.24
N LYS A 216 7.06 -18.49 2.36
CA LYS A 216 7.54 -18.09 3.69
C LYS A 216 8.89 -18.72 4.08
N LYS A 217 9.08 -20.01 3.79
CA LYS A 217 10.33 -20.76 4.03
C LYS A 217 11.55 -20.26 3.25
N LEU A 218 11.37 -19.55 2.14
CA LEU A 218 12.43 -19.01 1.29
C LEU A 218 12.64 -17.49 1.47
N ARG A 219 11.89 -16.86 2.37
CA ARG A 219 12.09 -15.44 2.71
C ARG A 219 13.49 -15.24 3.30
N LYS A 220 14.06 -14.05 3.12
CA LYS A 220 15.44 -13.69 3.53
C LYS A 220 16.57 -14.49 2.83
N LYS A 221 16.26 -15.29 1.80
CA LYS A 221 17.25 -16.00 0.95
C LYS A 221 17.56 -15.29 -0.38
N ARG A 222 17.20 -14.00 -0.49
CA ARG A 222 17.43 -13.15 -1.68
C ARG A 222 16.74 -13.63 -2.98
N LEU A 223 15.66 -14.41 -2.88
CA LEU A 223 14.89 -14.84 -4.07
C LEU A 223 14.15 -13.66 -4.74
N ALA A 224 13.57 -12.74 -3.97
CA ALA A 224 12.86 -11.57 -4.52
C ALA A 224 13.73 -10.70 -5.45
N PRO A 225 14.98 -10.32 -5.08
CA PRO A 225 15.92 -9.69 -6.02
C PRO A 225 16.12 -10.43 -7.35
N VAL A 226 16.15 -11.76 -7.32
CA VAL A 226 16.35 -12.58 -8.53
C VAL A 226 15.10 -12.57 -9.39
N LEU A 227 13.91 -12.69 -8.79
CA LEU A 227 12.61 -12.51 -9.46
C LEU A 227 12.50 -11.14 -10.14
N ILE A 228 12.84 -10.06 -9.42
CA ILE A 228 12.79 -8.69 -9.95
C ILE A 228 13.72 -8.52 -11.16
N ARG A 229 14.94 -9.06 -11.09
CA ARG A 229 15.89 -8.98 -12.22
C ARG A 229 15.43 -9.82 -13.42
N GLU A 230 14.80 -10.98 -13.19
CA GLU A 230 14.30 -11.80 -14.28
C GLU A 230 13.09 -11.16 -14.96
N ILE A 231 12.11 -10.62 -14.23
CA ILE A 231 10.99 -9.90 -14.87
C ILE A 231 11.47 -8.65 -15.61
N THR A 232 12.48 -7.95 -15.09
CA THR A 232 13.12 -6.82 -15.77
C THR A 232 13.75 -7.27 -17.10
N ARG A 233 14.49 -8.38 -17.11
CA ARG A 233 15.08 -8.95 -18.32
C ARG A 233 14.00 -9.31 -19.35
N ARG A 234 12.92 -9.96 -18.92
CA ARG A 234 11.79 -10.32 -19.79
C ARG A 234 11.04 -9.10 -20.34
N ALA A 235 10.91 -8.02 -19.58
CA ALA A 235 10.35 -6.77 -20.08
C ALA A 235 11.28 -6.10 -21.10
N HIS A 236 12.59 -6.09 -20.84
CA HIS A 236 13.60 -5.52 -21.75
C HIS A 236 13.65 -6.26 -23.09
N LEU A 237 13.45 -7.59 -23.12
CA LEU A 237 13.36 -8.36 -24.36
C LEU A 237 12.21 -7.93 -25.26
N GLU A 238 11.14 -7.40 -24.67
CA GLU A 238 9.95 -6.87 -25.37
C GLU A 238 10.09 -5.36 -25.67
N GLY A 239 11.28 -4.78 -25.46
CA GLY A 239 11.56 -3.36 -25.67
C GLY A 239 10.93 -2.43 -24.63
N VAL A 240 10.54 -2.94 -23.46
CA VAL A 240 9.97 -2.14 -22.36
C VAL A 240 11.00 -1.95 -21.26
N PHE A 241 11.51 -0.72 -21.11
CA PHE A 241 12.63 -0.39 -20.21
C PHE A 241 12.24 0.41 -18.96
N GLN A 242 10.96 0.76 -18.83
CA GLN A 242 10.40 1.44 -17.67
C GLN A 242 9.33 0.57 -17.01
N GLY A 243 9.14 0.75 -15.71
CA GLY A 243 8.14 0.01 -14.96
C GLY A 243 7.45 0.89 -13.92
N VAL A 244 6.25 0.50 -13.53
CA VAL A 244 5.49 1.12 -12.45
C VAL A 244 5.07 0.04 -11.46
N TYR A 245 5.14 0.36 -10.18
CA TYR A 245 4.72 -0.57 -9.12
C TYR A 245 4.34 0.18 -7.87
N ALA A 246 3.59 -0.47 -6.99
CA ALA A 246 3.25 0.07 -5.69
C ALA A 246 3.58 -0.90 -4.56
N ALA A 247 3.98 -0.41 -3.40
CA ALA A 247 4.30 -1.26 -2.25
C ALA A 247 3.77 -0.63 -0.96
N GLY A 248 3.41 -1.48 0.01
CA GLY A 248 3.06 -1.03 1.38
C GLY A 248 4.27 -0.63 2.23
N VAL A 249 5.49 -0.87 1.73
CA VAL A 249 6.76 -0.58 2.40
C VAL A 249 7.53 0.50 1.64
N VAL A 250 8.41 1.21 2.34
CA VAL A 250 9.23 2.29 1.79
C VAL A 250 10.53 1.74 1.20
N LEU A 251 10.69 1.96 -0.11
CA LEU A 251 11.84 1.60 -0.93
C LEU A 251 12.47 2.86 -1.55
N PRO A 252 13.73 2.84 -2.03
CA PRO A 252 14.32 3.95 -2.78
C PRO A 252 13.72 4.09 -4.18
N LYS A 253 13.12 5.22 -4.59
CA LYS A 253 12.45 6.24 -3.79
C LYS A 253 11.01 6.36 -4.32
N PRO A 254 9.98 6.50 -3.46
CA PRO A 254 8.61 6.67 -3.94
C PRO A 254 8.45 7.98 -4.70
N VAL A 255 7.71 7.92 -5.83
CA VAL A 255 7.27 9.13 -6.54
C VAL A 255 6.10 9.78 -5.82
N ALA A 256 5.22 8.98 -5.21
CA ALA A 256 4.10 9.46 -4.43
C ALA A 256 3.77 8.49 -3.28
N THR A 257 3.13 9.02 -2.24
CA THR A 257 2.64 8.24 -1.11
C THR A 257 1.19 8.59 -0.88
N CYS A 258 0.33 7.57 -0.87
CA CYS A 258 -1.09 7.70 -0.58
C CYS A 258 -1.40 6.94 0.71
N ARG A 259 -2.36 7.42 1.48
CA ARG A 259 -2.82 6.80 2.73
C ARG A 259 -4.14 6.08 2.51
N PHE A 260 -4.32 4.91 3.13
CA PHE A 260 -5.62 4.23 3.13
C PHE A 260 -6.59 4.86 4.11
N TRP A 261 -7.86 4.88 3.70
CA TRP A 261 -8.99 5.32 4.49
C TRP A 261 -10.10 4.29 4.39
N HIS A 262 -10.84 4.09 5.49
CA HIS A 262 -11.82 3.03 5.61
C HIS A 262 -13.17 3.56 6.08
N ARG A 263 -14.21 3.23 5.34
CA ARG A 263 -15.61 3.45 5.67
C ARG A 263 -16.23 2.14 6.12
N TYR A 264 -16.61 2.06 7.40
CA TYR A 264 -17.22 0.85 7.96
C TYR A 264 -18.69 0.73 7.54
N LEU A 265 -19.02 -0.34 6.80
CA LEU A 265 -20.37 -0.67 6.34
C LEU A 265 -21.05 -1.67 7.28
N ASN A 266 -20.26 -2.57 7.88
CA ASN A 266 -20.67 -3.52 8.90
C ASN A 266 -19.85 -3.34 10.20
N PRO A 267 -20.05 -2.25 10.96
CA PRO A 267 -19.23 -1.93 12.14
C PRO A 267 -19.20 -3.06 13.18
N ARG A 268 -20.32 -3.78 13.36
CA ARG A 268 -20.41 -4.87 14.34
C ARG A 268 -19.40 -5.97 14.02
N LYS A 269 -19.42 -6.50 12.79
CA LYS A 269 -18.48 -7.53 12.37
C LYS A 269 -17.04 -7.05 12.45
N LEU A 270 -16.76 -5.84 11.96
CA LEU A 270 -15.39 -5.28 11.96
C LEU A 270 -14.81 -5.11 13.37
N ILE A 271 -15.63 -4.78 14.36
CA ILE A 271 -15.21 -4.70 15.77
C ILE A 271 -15.00 -6.11 16.35
N GLU A 272 -15.90 -7.05 16.08
CA GLU A 272 -15.81 -8.45 16.56
C GLU A 272 -14.50 -9.12 16.09
N VAL A 273 -14.11 -8.87 14.84
CA VAL A 273 -12.88 -9.42 14.24
C VAL A 273 -11.64 -8.57 14.50
N LYS A 274 -11.76 -7.47 15.24
CA LYS A 274 -10.68 -6.51 15.57
C LYS A 274 -10.06 -5.81 14.35
N PHE A 275 -10.78 -5.70 13.24
CA PHE A 275 -10.36 -4.87 12.10
C PHE A 275 -10.40 -3.38 12.46
N SER A 276 -11.37 -2.97 13.30
CA SER A 276 -11.43 -1.62 13.85
C SER A 276 -11.45 -1.65 15.36
N HIS A 277 -10.64 -0.78 15.97
CA HIS A 277 -10.66 -0.59 17.42
C HIS A 277 -11.69 0.48 17.80
N LEU A 278 -12.54 0.16 18.77
CA LEU A 278 -13.41 1.17 19.38
C LEU A 278 -12.57 2.12 20.22
N ASN A 279 -12.64 3.42 19.91
CA ASN A 279 -12.10 4.45 20.80
C ASN A 279 -12.81 4.38 22.17
N LYS A 280 -12.14 4.80 23.25
CA LYS A 280 -12.64 4.70 24.64
C LYS A 280 -14.06 5.25 24.87
N ASN A 281 -14.55 6.15 24.00
CA ASN A 281 -15.87 6.79 24.10
C ASN A 281 -16.90 6.26 23.07
N MET A 282 -16.60 5.18 22.36
CA MET A 282 -17.42 4.61 21.29
C MET A 282 -17.99 3.24 21.69
N THR A 283 -19.31 3.09 21.64
CA THR A 283 -19.99 1.80 21.81
C THR A 283 -20.39 1.21 20.44
N VAL A 284 -20.63 -0.10 20.37
CA VAL A 284 -21.10 -0.76 19.13
C VAL A 284 -22.39 -0.13 18.61
N GLN A 285 -23.36 0.16 19.48
CA GLN A 285 -24.62 0.83 19.10
C GLN A 285 -24.38 2.23 18.53
N ARG A 286 -23.47 2.99 19.14
CA ARG A 286 -23.09 4.32 18.63
C ARG A 286 -22.43 4.23 17.26
N ALA A 287 -21.55 3.25 17.05
CA ALA A 287 -20.91 2.99 15.77
C ALA A 287 -21.93 2.62 14.68
N LEU A 288 -22.89 1.73 14.99
CA LEU A 288 -23.98 1.37 14.08
C LEU A 288 -24.83 2.59 13.68
N LYS A 289 -25.16 3.47 14.65
CA LYS A 289 -25.90 4.71 14.37
C LYS A 289 -25.08 5.69 13.54
N LEU A 290 -23.80 5.89 13.89
CA LEU A 290 -22.89 6.81 13.20
C LEU A 290 -22.73 6.44 11.73
N TYR A 291 -22.62 5.14 11.44
CA TYR A 291 -22.30 4.64 10.12
C TYR A 291 -23.50 4.12 9.32
N ARG A 292 -24.72 4.36 9.81
CA ARG A 292 -25.94 4.05 9.07
C ARG A 292 -25.96 4.78 7.72
N LEU A 293 -26.38 4.05 6.70
CA LEU A 293 -26.59 4.53 5.34
C LEU A 293 -28.06 4.31 4.95
N PRO A 294 -28.59 5.07 3.97
CA PRO A 294 -29.86 4.78 3.32
C PRO A 294 -29.93 3.38 2.71
N GLU A 295 -31.14 2.94 2.35
CA GLU A 295 -31.36 1.63 1.72
C GLU A 295 -31.26 1.66 0.20
N THR A 296 -31.58 2.80 -0.42
CA THR A 296 -31.55 2.98 -1.88
C THR A 296 -30.68 4.17 -2.27
N PRO A 297 -29.96 4.10 -3.41
CA PRO A 297 -29.26 5.23 -3.99
C PRO A 297 -30.19 6.41 -4.28
N LYS A 298 -29.65 7.63 -4.30
CA LYS A 298 -30.40 8.88 -4.52
C LYS A 298 -30.27 9.41 -5.94
N THR A 299 -29.16 9.15 -6.63
CA THR A 299 -28.87 9.73 -7.94
C THR A 299 -29.81 9.14 -9.01
N PRO A 300 -30.64 9.96 -9.68
CA PRO A 300 -31.51 9.49 -10.75
C PRO A 300 -30.70 8.96 -11.94
N GLY A 301 -31.15 7.86 -12.54
CA GLY A 301 -30.47 7.25 -13.70
C GLY A 301 -29.22 6.44 -13.35
N LEU A 302 -28.92 6.23 -12.06
CA LEU A 302 -27.85 5.34 -11.63
C LEU A 302 -28.20 3.89 -11.96
N ARG A 303 -27.38 3.23 -12.78
CA ARG A 303 -27.54 1.83 -13.17
C ARG A 303 -26.18 1.14 -13.37
N PRO A 304 -26.12 -0.21 -13.36
CA PRO A 304 -24.89 -0.92 -13.74
C PRO A 304 -24.41 -0.52 -15.13
N MET A 305 -23.09 -0.44 -15.29
CA MET A 305 -22.45 -0.23 -16.59
C MET A 305 -22.67 -1.43 -17.50
N THR A 306 -22.93 -1.18 -18.77
CA THR A 306 -23.05 -2.18 -19.83
C THR A 306 -21.96 -1.99 -20.88
N ARG A 307 -21.83 -2.93 -21.82
CA ARG A 307 -20.85 -2.83 -22.91
C ARG A 307 -21.11 -1.63 -23.82
N GLU A 308 -22.36 -1.21 -23.97
CA GLU A 308 -22.74 -0.05 -24.79
C GLU A 308 -22.22 1.27 -24.21
N ASP A 309 -21.97 1.32 -22.91
CA ASP A 309 -21.48 2.51 -22.21
C ASP A 309 -19.96 2.71 -22.34
N VAL A 310 -19.21 1.70 -22.79
CA VAL A 310 -17.73 1.72 -22.85
C VAL A 310 -17.19 2.96 -23.58
N PRO A 311 -17.69 3.36 -24.76
CA PRO A 311 -17.19 4.55 -25.44
C PRO A 311 -17.39 5.83 -24.63
N ALA A 312 -18.55 5.99 -23.97
CA ALA A 312 -18.85 7.16 -23.16
C ALA A 312 -18.00 7.21 -21.88
N VAL A 313 -17.86 6.07 -21.20
CA VAL A 313 -17.02 5.93 -19.99
C VAL A 313 -15.55 6.18 -20.33
N HIS A 314 -15.05 5.66 -21.45
CA HIS A 314 -13.69 5.92 -21.91
C HIS A 314 -13.42 7.41 -22.13
N LEU A 315 -14.32 8.13 -22.79
CA LEU A 315 -14.19 9.58 -23.00
C LEU A 315 -14.23 10.36 -21.69
N LEU A 316 -15.17 10.06 -20.80
CA LEU A 316 -15.28 10.69 -19.48
C LEU A 316 -14.03 10.46 -18.64
N LEU A 317 -13.55 9.21 -18.58
CA LEU A 317 -12.35 8.86 -17.83
C LEU A 317 -11.12 9.56 -18.40
N ARG A 318 -10.94 9.54 -19.72
CA ARG A 318 -9.81 10.21 -20.37
C ARG A 318 -9.75 11.69 -20.01
N HIS A 319 -10.88 12.40 -20.14
CA HIS A 319 -10.93 13.84 -19.84
C HIS A 319 -10.69 14.10 -18.35
N TYR A 320 -11.31 13.31 -17.47
CA TYR A 320 -11.11 13.43 -16.03
C TYR A 320 -9.65 13.18 -15.62
N LEU A 321 -8.93 12.29 -16.29
CA LEU A 321 -7.54 11.99 -15.98
C LEU A 321 -6.55 13.08 -16.43
N GLU A 322 -6.94 14.04 -17.28
CA GLU A 322 -6.06 15.12 -17.76
C GLU A 322 -5.54 16.02 -16.63
N GLN A 323 -6.29 16.17 -15.54
CA GLN A 323 -5.92 17.02 -14.39
C GLN A 323 -4.83 16.45 -13.47
N PHE A 324 -4.48 15.17 -13.65
CA PHE A 324 -3.49 14.45 -12.84
C PHE A 324 -2.17 14.24 -13.61
N GLN A 325 -1.11 13.88 -12.89
CA GLN A 325 0.27 13.83 -13.39
C GLN A 325 0.86 12.43 -13.42
N LEU A 326 0.30 11.46 -12.69
CA LEU A 326 0.65 10.05 -12.84
C LEU A 326 -0.63 9.29 -13.17
N VAL A 327 -0.81 8.98 -14.45
CA VAL A 327 -2.06 8.40 -14.95
C VAL A 327 -1.82 7.27 -15.95
N PRO A 328 -2.66 6.23 -15.93
CA PRO A 328 -2.72 5.30 -17.04
C PRO A 328 -3.41 5.95 -18.25
N VAL A 329 -2.95 5.63 -19.44
CA VAL A 329 -3.57 6.01 -20.71
C VAL A 329 -4.25 4.76 -21.26
N LEU A 330 -5.53 4.61 -20.96
CA LEU A 330 -6.29 3.41 -21.29
C LEU A 330 -6.92 3.53 -22.68
N SER A 331 -6.85 2.45 -23.45
CA SER A 331 -7.65 2.22 -24.65
C SER A 331 -9.10 1.84 -24.30
N ALA A 332 -9.99 1.83 -25.29
CA ALA A 332 -11.37 1.39 -25.09
C ALA A 332 -11.46 -0.08 -24.66
N GLU A 333 -10.58 -0.94 -25.18
CA GLU A 333 -10.52 -2.36 -24.81
C GLU A 333 -10.06 -2.54 -23.34
N GLU A 334 -9.10 -1.74 -22.90
CA GLU A 334 -8.66 -1.74 -21.50
C GLU A 334 -9.75 -1.17 -20.57
N VAL A 335 -10.47 -0.13 -20.99
CA VAL A 335 -11.64 0.38 -20.25
C VAL A 335 -12.69 -0.71 -20.09
N GLU A 336 -13.01 -1.45 -21.16
CA GLU A 336 -13.92 -2.59 -21.07
C GLU A 336 -13.40 -3.65 -20.09
N HIS A 337 -12.12 -4.03 -20.20
CA HIS A 337 -11.55 -5.05 -19.33
C HIS A 337 -11.57 -4.66 -17.85
N TRP A 338 -11.20 -3.42 -17.54
CA TRP A 338 -11.03 -2.93 -16.17
C TRP A 338 -12.34 -2.46 -15.52
N LEU A 339 -13.32 -1.98 -16.28
CA LEU A 339 -14.52 -1.33 -15.74
C LEU A 339 -15.83 -2.06 -16.04
N LEU A 340 -15.90 -2.95 -17.03
CA LEU A 340 -17.14 -3.70 -17.25
C LEU A 340 -17.43 -4.60 -16.03
N PRO A 341 -18.63 -4.53 -15.41
CA PRO A 341 -18.91 -5.26 -14.17
C PRO A 341 -18.68 -6.76 -14.27
N ARG A 342 -18.00 -7.32 -13.28
CA ARG A 342 -17.79 -8.76 -13.10
C ARG A 342 -18.05 -9.10 -11.64
N GLU A 343 -18.96 -10.05 -11.43
CA GLU A 343 -19.39 -10.49 -10.09
C GLU A 343 -18.18 -10.82 -9.21
N ASP A 344 -18.19 -10.30 -7.97
CA ASP A 344 -17.13 -10.46 -6.98
C ASP A 344 -15.71 -10.02 -7.43
N ILE A 345 -15.59 -9.19 -8.47
CA ILE A 345 -14.31 -8.62 -8.94
C ILE A 345 -14.40 -7.10 -9.03
N ILE A 346 -15.28 -6.57 -9.86
CA ILE A 346 -15.42 -5.13 -10.12
C ILE A 346 -16.90 -4.80 -10.29
N SER A 347 -17.37 -3.81 -9.53
CA SER A 347 -18.70 -3.24 -9.68
C SER A 347 -18.54 -1.82 -10.25
N THR A 348 -19.23 -1.53 -11.35
CA THR A 348 -19.23 -0.20 -11.99
C THR A 348 -20.64 0.23 -12.32
N TYR A 349 -20.97 1.46 -11.98
CA TYR A 349 -22.27 2.06 -12.20
C TYR A 349 -22.11 3.39 -12.93
N VAL A 350 -23.00 3.65 -13.88
CA VAL A 350 -23.08 4.88 -14.65
C VAL A 350 -24.32 5.66 -14.27
N VAL A 351 -24.25 6.98 -14.41
CA VAL A 351 -25.40 7.88 -14.29
C VAL A 351 -25.83 8.27 -15.69
N GLU A 352 -27.02 7.82 -16.08
CA GLU A 352 -27.63 8.18 -17.35
C GLU A 352 -28.56 9.38 -17.17
N SER A 353 -28.30 10.45 -17.92
CA SER A 353 -29.17 11.62 -17.92
C SER A 353 -30.50 11.34 -18.63
N ALA A 354 -31.51 12.19 -18.42
CA ALA A 354 -32.81 12.07 -19.10
C ALA A 354 -32.73 12.07 -20.64
N GLY A 355 -31.63 12.54 -21.23
CA GLY A 355 -31.38 12.50 -22.67
C GLY A 355 -30.68 11.24 -23.17
N GLY A 356 -30.45 10.24 -22.32
CA GLY A 356 -29.82 8.97 -22.67
C GLY A 356 -28.28 8.99 -22.69
N SER A 357 -27.65 10.12 -22.35
CA SER A 357 -26.18 10.21 -22.30
C SER A 357 -25.65 9.91 -20.90
N VAL A 358 -24.59 9.10 -20.81
CA VAL A 358 -23.82 8.87 -19.57
C VAL A 358 -23.06 10.14 -19.18
N THR A 359 -23.18 10.58 -17.93
CA THR A 359 -22.56 11.83 -17.44
C THR A 359 -21.54 11.61 -16.34
N ASP A 360 -21.73 10.58 -15.52
CA ASP A 360 -20.91 10.28 -14.36
C ASP A 360 -20.77 8.75 -14.23
N PHE A 361 -19.73 8.27 -13.56
CA PHE A 361 -19.64 6.86 -13.19
C PHE A 361 -18.80 6.64 -11.92
N VAL A 362 -19.07 5.54 -11.23
CA VAL A 362 -18.34 5.10 -10.05
C VAL A 362 -18.05 3.62 -10.11
N SER A 363 -16.85 3.23 -9.68
CA SER A 363 -16.41 1.84 -9.68
C SER A 363 -15.64 1.48 -8.41
N PHE A 364 -15.79 0.23 -7.99
CA PHE A 364 -15.05 -0.33 -6.86
C PHE A 364 -14.75 -1.82 -7.04
N VAL A 365 -13.55 -2.21 -6.63
CA VAL A 365 -13.01 -3.57 -6.75
C VAL A 365 -13.30 -4.36 -5.48
N THR A 366 -13.64 -5.63 -5.64
CA THR A 366 -13.84 -6.58 -4.53
C THR A 366 -12.52 -7.23 -4.16
N LEU A 367 -12.03 -6.98 -2.94
CA LEU A 367 -10.86 -7.66 -2.38
C LEU A 367 -11.23 -8.36 -1.07
N PRO A 368 -11.49 -9.67 -1.09
CA PRO A 368 -11.76 -10.40 0.13
C PRO A 368 -10.48 -10.65 0.93
N SER A 369 -10.61 -10.61 2.25
CA SER A 369 -9.56 -11.02 3.19
C SER A 369 -10.03 -12.20 4.02
N SER A 370 -9.21 -13.23 4.16
CA SER A 370 -9.45 -14.32 5.11
C SER A 370 -9.15 -13.87 6.53
N ILE A 371 -10.03 -14.21 7.47
CA ILE A 371 -9.83 -13.97 8.90
C ILE A 371 -9.17 -15.21 9.50
N LEU A 372 -8.00 -15.02 10.09
CA LEU A 372 -7.23 -16.07 10.71
C LEU A 372 -7.69 -16.24 12.17
N ASN A 373 -7.86 -17.50 12.60
CA ASN A 373 -8.09 -17.87 14.00
C ASN A 373 -9.34 -17.27 14.68
N HIS A 374 -10.39 -16.92 13.92
CA HIS A 374 -11.67 -16.46 14.48
C HIS A 374 -12.74 -17.59 14.46
N PRO A 375 -13.52 -17.79 15.54
CA PRO A 375 -14.43 -18.94 15.67
C PRO A 375 -15.67 -18.87 14.76
N VAL A 376 -16.16 -17.66 14.45
CA VAL A 376 -17.41 -17.42 13.71
C VAL A 376 -17.14 -16.90 12.30
N HIS A 377 -16.60 -15.70 12.19
CA HIS A 377 -16.29 -15.06 10.90
C HIS A 377 -15.07 -15.68 10.21
N ARG A 378 -15.17 -15.91 8.90
CA ARG A 378 -14.10 -16.50 8.06
C ARG A 378 -13.47 -15.53 7.07
N SER A 379 -14.20 -14.50 6.66
CA SER A 379 -13.73 -13.51 5.70
C SER A 379 -14.29 -12.12 5.98
N ILE A 380 -13.57 -11.11 5.53
CA ILE A 380 -14.03 -9.73 5.36
C ILE A 380 -14.19 -9.48 3.86
N LYS A 381 -15.38 -9.05 3.43
CA LYS A 381 -15.60 -8.59 2.05
C LYS A 381 -15.34 -7.09 2.01
N ALA A 382 -14.24 -6.66 1.40
CA ALA A 382 -13.85 -5.26 1.31
C ALA A 382 -14.00 -4.73 -0.12
N ALA A 383 -14.67 -3.59 -0.26
CA ALA A 383 -14.73 -2.83 -1.51
C ALA A 383 -13.57 -1.83 -1.52
N TYR A 384 -12.88 -1.68 -2.64
CA TYR A 384 -11.81 -0.71 -2.84
C TYR A 384 -12.21 0.25 -3.94
N SER A 385 -12.30 1.55 -3.64
CA SER A 385 -12.57 2.57 -4.64
C SER A 385 -11.56 2.47 -5.79
N PHE A 386 -12.05 2.47 -7.03
CA PHE A 386 -11.23 2.32 -8.22
C PHE A 386 -11.17 3.63 -9.02
N TYR A 387 -12.18 3.90 -9.85
CA TYR A 387 -12.36 5.19 -10.52
C TYR A 387 -13.74 5.76 -10.21
N THR A 388 -13.78 7.07 -9.92
CA THR A 388 -15.00 7.85 -9.77
C THR A 388 -14.84 9.10 -10.60
N VAL A 389 -15.71 9.27 -11.60
CA VAL A 389 -15.70 10.41 -12.50
C VAL A 389 -17.05 11.10 -12.40
N HIS A 390 -17.00 12.41 -12.16
CA HIS A 390 -18.19 13.22 -11.97
C HIS A 390 -18.12 14.47 -12.84
N THR A 391 -19.26 14.86 -13.40
CA THR A 391 -19.46 16.06 -14.22
C THR A 391 -20.73 16.82 -13.84
N ARG A 392 -21.82 16.10 -13.55
CA ARG A 392 -23.12 16.68 -13.17
C ARG A 392 -23.49 16.36 -11.74
N THR A 393 -23.22 15.13 -11.32
CA THR A 393 -23.47 14.68 -9.95
C THR A 393 -22.35 15.18 -9.05
N SER A 394 -22.64 15.59 -7.81
CA SER A 394 -21.57 15.93 -6.88
C SER A 394 -20.76 14.67 -6.55
N LEU A 395 -19.43 14.81 -6.42
CA LEU A 395 -18.57 13.67 -6.06
C LEU A 395 -19.01 13.02 -4.74
N GLU A 396 -19.40 13.85 -3.76
CA GLU A 396 -19.87 13.35 -2.47
C GLU A 396 -21.14 12.50 -2.59
N ASP A 397 -22.11 12.90 -3.41
CA ASP A 397 -23.36 12.14 -3.59
C ASP A 397 -23.12 10.84 -4.36
N LEU A 398 -22.27 10.89 -5.39
CA LEU A 398 -21.91 9.71 -6.17
C LEU A 398 -21.18 8.67 -5.31
N VAL A 399 -20.30 9.13 -4.41
CA VAL A 399 -19.64 8.24 -3.42
C VAL A 399 -20.64 7.74 -2.38
N GLU A 400 -21.59 8.56 -1.89
CA GLU A 400 -22.63 8.07 -0.97
C GLU A 400 -23.43 6.93 -1.59
N ASP A 401 -23.80 7.05 -2.87
CA ASP A 401 -24.51 6.00 -3.60
C ASP A 401 -23.65 4.75 -3.78
N ALA A 402 -22.35 4.88 -4.05
CA ALA A 402 -21.43 3.74 -4.08
C ALA A 402 -21.33 3.02 -2.71
N LEU A 403 -21.35 3.76 -1.61
CA LEU A 403 -21.39 3.17 -0.26
C LEU A 403 -22.70 2.43 0.02
N ILE A 404 -23.84 2.96 -0.47
CA ILE A 404 -25.15 2.32 -0.35
C ILE A 404 -25.17 1.02 -1.16
N LEU A 405 -24.69 1.06 -2.41
CA LEU A 405 -24.58 -0.11 -3.29
C LEU A 405 -23.68 -1.20 -2.70
N ALA A 406 -22.48 -0.83 -2.24
CA ALA A 406 -21.59 -1.77 -1.57
C ALA A 406 -22.22 -2.36 -0.30
N LYS A 407 -22.99 -1.58 0.46
CA LYS A 407 -23.71 -2.12 1.62
C LYS A 407 -24.81 -3.12 1.21
N ALA A 408 -25.54 -2.83 0.13
CA ALA A 408 -26.55 -3.72 -0.42
C ALA A 408 -25.93 -5.04 -0.92
N GLU A 409 -24.71 -5.00 -1.46
CA GLU A 409 -23.92 -6.17 -1.86
C GLU A 409 -23.16 -6.85 -0.69
N HIS A 410 -23.53 -6.53 0.54
CA HIS A 410 -23.01 -7.13 1.77
C HIS A 410 -21.50 -6.95 2.00
N PHE A 411 -20.91 -5.85 1.50
CA PHE A 411 -19.56 -5.49 1.88
C PHE A 411 -19.49 -5.05 3.35
N ASP A 412 -18.38 -5.39 4.01
CA ASP A 412 -18.15 -5.06 5.41
C ASP A 412 -17.47 -3.70 5.57
N VAL A 413 -16.60 -3.35 4.64
CA VAL A 413 -15.81 -2.12 4.63
C VAL A 413 -15.63 -1.63 3.20
N PHE A 414 -15.65 -0.31 3.02
CA PHE A 414 -15.28 0.36 1.77
C PHE A 414 -14.01 1.16 2.00
N SER A 415 -12.96 0.87 1.25
CA SER A 415 -11.63 1.47 1.38
C SER A 415 -11.35 2.40 0.20
N ALA A 416 -10.67 3.51 0.47
CA ALA A 416 -10.23 4.44 -0.54
C ALA A 416 -8.84 4.96 -0.20
N LEU A 417 -8.05 5.29 -1.22
CA LEU A 417 -6.79 6.03 -1.05
C LEU A 417 -7.07 7.52 -1.11
N ASP A 418 -6.24 8.33 -0.47
CA ASP A 418 -6.31 9.80 -0.50
C ASP A 418 -5.71 10.43 -1.79
N LEU A 419 -5.82 9.71 -2.90
CA LEU A 419 -5.41 10.12 -4.24
C LEU A 419 -6.54 10.74 -5.05
N MET A 420 -6.23 11.28 -6.24
CA MET A 420 -7.17 12.06 -7.05
C MET A 420 -7.87 13.13 -6.20
N GLU A 421 -9.19 13.24 -6.33
CA GLU A 421 -10.01 14.19 -5.57
C GLU A 421 -10.57 13.58 -4.27
N ASN A 422 -10.13 12.37 -3.87
CA ASN A 422 -10.79 11.63 -2.79
C ASN A 422 -10.80 12.37 -1.46
N LYS A 423 -9.74 13.16 -1.16
CA LYS A 423 -9.66 13.97 0.07
C LYS A 423 -10.86 14.90 0.28
N THR A 424 -11.53 15.31 -0.78
CA THR A 424 -12.70 16.20 -0.71
C THR A 424 -13.89 15.56 0.01
N PHE A 425 -14.06 14.24 -0.08
CA PHE A 425 -15.22 13.55 0.49
C PHE A 425 -14.89 12.67 1.71
N LEU A 426 -13.63 12.29 1.93
CA LEU A 426 -13.27 11.27 2.92
C LEU A 426 -13.80 11.58 4.32
N GLU A 427 -13.55 12.78 4.85
CA GLU A 427 -14.01 13.18 6.18
C GLU A 427 -15.54 13.35 6.23
N ASN A 428 -16.11 14.05 5.24
CA ASN A 428 -17.55 14.32 5.15
C ASN A 428 -18.38 13.03 5.08
N ARG A 429 -17.86 12.03 4.36
CA ARG A 429 -18.47 10.70 4.26
C ARG A 429 -18.03 9.75 5.36
N LYS A 430 -17.39 10.22 6.43
CA LYS A 430 -17.05 9.44 7.65
C LYS A 430 -16.11 8.27 7.36
N PHE A 431 -15.16 8.44 6.45
CA PHE A 431 -14.02 7.55 6.35
C PHE A 431 -13.08 7.81 7.53
N VAL A 432 -12.46 6.75 8.03
CA VAL A 432 -11.44 6.81 9.08
C VAL A 432 -10.09 6.52 8.44
N ALA A 433 -9.12 7.37 8.70
CA ALA A 433 -7.78 7.21 8.16
C ALA A 433 -7.10 6.00 8.80
N GLY A 434 -6.63 5.05 7.98
CA GLY A 434 -5.86 3.89 8.40
C GLY A 434 -4.39 4.23 8.64
N ASP A 435 -3.63 3.29 9.19
CA ASP A 435 -2.18 3.45 9.40
C ASP A 435 -1.35 3.00 8.17
N ASP A 436 -2.00 2.26 7.27
CA ASP A 436 -1.38 1.74 6.05
C ASP A 436 -1.24 2.81 4.97
N HIS A 437 -0.09 2.76 4.30
CA HIS A 437 0.23 3.60 3.17
C HIS A 437 0.43 2.74 1.91
N LEU A 438 0.23 3.37 0.76
CA LEU A 438 0.61 2.84 -0.54
C LEU A 438 1.59 3.79 -1.20
N HIS A 439 2.80 3.29 -1.46
CA HIS A 439 3.85 4.05 -2.09
C HIS A 439 3.93 3.67 -3.57
N TYR A 440 3.91 4.66 -4.44
CA TYR A 440 4.02 4.50 -5.90
C TYR A 440 5.48 4.69 -6.31
N TYR A 441 5.94 3.87 -7.26
CA TYR A 441 7.32 3.85 -7.71
C TYR A 441 7.40 3.75 -9.22
N LEU A 442 8.46 4.33 -9.78
CA LEU A 442 8.82 4.19 -11.18
C LEU A 442 10.22 3.58 -11.28
N TYR A 443 10.35 2.55 -12.10
CA TYR A 443 11.61 1.91 -12.44
C TYR A 443 12.21 2.56 -13.68
N ASN A 444 13.49 2.91 -13.62
CA ASN A 444 14.24 3.57 -14.69
C ASN A 444 13.60 4.90 -15.18
N TRP A 445 12.94 5.63 -14.29
CA TRP A 445 12.40 6.96 -14.58
C TRP A 445 12.64 7.91 -13.41
N LYS A 446 13.12 9.11 -13.73
CA LYS A 446 13.31 10.23 -12.81
C LYS A 446 12.24 11.27 -13.07
N CYS A 447 11.55 11.68 -12.01
CA CYS A 447 10.67 12.86 -12.01
C CYS A 447 10.54 13.41 -10.58
N PRO A 448 10.10 14.66 -10.41
CA PRO A 448 9.82 15.21 -9.09
C PRO A 448 8.70 14.43 -8.38
N SER A 449 8.79 14.36 -7.05
CA SER A 449 7.76 13.69 -6.23
C SER A 449 6.40 14.40 -6.38
N LEU A 450 5.35 13.59 -6.43
CA LEU A 450 3.96 14.01 -6.58
C LEU A 450 3.26 13.98 -5.22
N ARG A 451 2.33 14.92 -5.04
CA ARG A 451 1.34 14.82 -3.97
C ARG A 451 0.29 13.77 -4.35
N SER A 452 -0.38 13.18 -3.37
CA SER A 452 -1.35 12.10 -3.60
C SER A 452 -2.48 12.54 -4.55
N GLU A 453 -2.90 13.80 -4.50
CA GLU A 453 -3.96 14.37 -5.34
C GLU A 453 -3.57 14.48 -6.82
N LYS A 454 -2.29 14.28 -7.16
CA LYS A 454 -1.79 14.28 -8.54
C LYS A 454 -1.56 12.88 -9.10
N VAL A 455 -1.87 11.84 -8.32
CA VAL A 455 -1.82 10.44 -8.73
C VAL A 455 -3.23 9.95 -9.04
N SER A 456 -3.36 9.17 -10.11
CA SER A 456 -4.58 8.43 -10.42
C SER A 456 -4.29 6.94 -10.49
N GLY A 457 -5.35 6.15 -10.32
CA GLY A 457 -5.31 4.71 -10.53
C GLY A 457 -4.86 3.91 -9.30
N PHE A 458 -5.57 2.82 -9.10
CA PHE A 458 -5.22 1.81 -8.12
C PHE A 458 -4.22 0.83 -8.73
N LEU A 459 -3.05 0.68 -8.11
CA LEU A 459 -2.09 -0.37 -8.44
C LEU A 459 -2.18 -1.47 -7.41
N LEU A 460 -2.11 -2.73 -7.86
CA LEU A 460 -1.97 -3.84 -6.92
C LEU A 460 -0.59 -3.75 -6.26
N LYS A 461 -0.58 -3.82 -4.93
CA LYS A 461 0.66 -3.79 -4.15
C LYS A 461 1.56 -4.97 -4.54
N ILE A 462 2.87 -4.80 -4.44
CA ILE A 462 3.87 -5.87 -4.36
C ILE A 462 4.28 -6.09 -2.89
N ALA A 463 4.49 -7.35 -2.48
CA ALA A 463 4.71 -7.77 -1.10
C ALA A 463 6.16 -8.15 -0.76
#